data_AF-A0AAW5UMB7-F1
#
_entry.id   AF-A0AAW5UMB7-F1
#
_cell.length_a   1.000
_cell.length_b   1.000
_cell.length_c   1.000
_cell.angle_alpha   90.00
_cell.angle_beta   90.00
_cell.angle_gamma   90.00
#
_symmetry.space_group_name_H-M   'P 1'
#
loop_
_entity.id
_entity.type
_entity.pdbx_description
1 polymer ?
#
loop_
_entity_poly.entity_id
_entity_poly.type
_entity_poly.pdbx_seq_one_letter_code
_entity_poly.pdbx_strand_id
1 'polypeptide(L)'
;MNPNSNLRNNENVMAANAESSTVDAGYAESRISEYAARFAAYSDERLKQTIDHERKVRGWGSERSYFLAALRGECEKRGIDYC
;
A
#
# COMPACT_ATOMS: atom_id res chain seq x y z
N MET A 1 -35.92 -37.62 1.22
CA MET A 1 -34.86 -37.57 0.20
C MET A 1 -35.41 -36.94 -1.07
N ASN A 2 -34.85 -35.80 -1.51
CA ASN A 2 -34.46 -35.48 -2.89
C ASN A 2 -33.58 -34.21 -2.82
N PRO A 3 -32.41 -34.16 -3.49
CA PRO A 3 -31.43 -33.10 -3.36
C PRO A 3 -31.59 -32.04 -4.46
N ASN A 4 -31.07 -30.83 -4.25
CA ASN A 4 -30.11 -30.26 -5.19
C ASN A 4 -29.50 -28.95 -4.68
N SER A 5 -28.21 -29.07 -4.41
CA SER A 5 -27.23 -27.99 -4.42
C SER A 5 -27.30 -27.22 -5.74
N ASN A 6 -27.17 -25.90 -5.68
CA ASN A 6 -26.32 -25.19 -6.63
C ASN A 6 -25.71 -23.95 -5.96
N LEU A 7 -24.65 -24.23 -5.22
CA LEU A 7 -23.60 -23.31 -4.82
C LEU A 7 -22.86 -22.85 -6.10
N ARG A 8 -23.29 -21.78 -6.75
CA ARG A 8 -22.56 -21.18 -7.88
C ARG A 8 -22.76 -19.68 -7.94
N ASN A 9 -21.98 -18.95 -7.16
CA ASN A 9 -21.82 -17.50 -7.31
C ASN A 9 -20.44 -16.97 -6.87
N ASN A 10 -19.51 -17.82 -6.41
CA ASN A 10 -18.19 -17.34 -5.97
C ASN A 10 -17.10 -17.40 -7.05
N GLU A 11 -17.35 -18.00 -8.22
CA GLU A 11 -16.35 -18.07 -9.30
C GLU A 11 -16.22 -16.75 -10.07
N ASN A 12 -17.24 -15.88 -10.06
CA ASN A 12 -17.21 -14.61 -10.79
C ASN A 12 -16.50 -13.46 -10.02
N VAL A 13 -16.34 -13.59 -8.70
CA VAL A 13 -15.58 -12.60 -7.90
C VAL A 13 -14.07 -12.77 -8.09
N MET A 14 -13.61 -14.01 -8.30
CA MET A 14 -12.19 -14.33 -8.51
C MET A 14 -11.64 -14.02 -9.91
N ALA A 15 -12.49 -13.68 -10.88
CA ALA A 15 -12.05 -13.27 -12.21
C ALA A 15 -11.94 -11.74 -12.32
N ALA A 16 -12.91 -11.00 -11.76
CA ALA A 16 -12.91 -9.54 -11.77
C ALA A 16 -11.81 -8.92 -10.88
N ASN A 17 -11.44 -9.59 -9.78
CA ASN A 17 -10.34 -9.16 -8.92
C ASN A 17 -8.96 -9.41 -9.57
N ALA A 18 -8.81 -10.35 -10.50
CA ALA A 18 -7.55 -10.60 -11.19
C ALA A 18 -7.25 -9.52 -12.24
N GLU A 19 -8.26 -9.06 -12.98
CA GLU A 19 -8.10 -7.98 -13.96
C GLU A 19 -8.03 -6.59 -13.30
N SER A 20 -8.74 -6.36 -12.19
CA SER A 20 -8.54 -5.15 -11.37
C SER A 20 -7.17 -5.15 -10.68
N SER A 21 -6.66 -6.31 -10.26
CA SER A 21 -5.40 -6.42 -9.52
C SER A 21 -4.16 -6.11 -10.36
N THR A 22 -4.20 -6.25 -11.69
CA THR A 22 -3.05 -5.87 -12.55
C THR A 22 -2.96 -4.36 -12.75
N VAL A 23 -4.10 -3.69 -12.93
CA VAL A 23 -4.18 -2.22 -13.02
C VAL A 23 -3.88 -1.58 -11.66
N ASP A 24 -4.39 -2.16 -10.56
CA ASP A 24 -4.17 -1.66 -9.20
C ASP A 24 -2.72 -1.91 -8.73
N ALA A 25 -2.08 -3.02 -9.13
CA ALA A 25 -0.66 -3.25 -8.87
C ALA A 25 0.23 -2.20 -9.56
N GLY A 26 -0.04 -1.90 -10.84
CA GLY A 26 0.70 -0.86 -11.56
C GLY A 26 0.50 0.53 -10.96
N TYR A 27 -0.72 0.84 -10.49
CA TYR A 27 -1.00 2.08 -9.79
C TYR A 27 -0.25 2.16 -8.45
N ALA A 28 -0.33 1.11 -7.63
CA ALA A 28 0.37 1.03 -6.35
C ALA A 28 1.88 1.20 -6.51
N GLU A 29 2.49 0.48 -7.45
CA GLU A 29 3.93 0.59 -7.75
C GLU A 29 4.31 2.00 -8.21
N SER A 30 3.49 2.61 -9.08
CA SER A 30 3.71 3.98 -9.53
C SER A 30 3.68 4.98 -8.36
N ARG A 31 2.69 4.87 -7.46
CA ARG A 31 2.58 5.75 -6.27
C ARG A 31 3.72 5.53 -5.30
N ILE A 32 4.10 4.28 -5.03
CA ILE A 32 5.25 3.96 -4.16
C ILE A 32 6.54 4.55 -4.74
N SER A 33 6.77 4.42 -6.04
CA SER A 33 7.94 4.98 -6.72
C SER A 33 7.97 6.51 -6.64
N GLU A 34 6.83 7.16 -6.87
CA GLU A 34 6.69 8.62 -6.75
C GLU A 34 7.00 9.11 -5.33
N TYR A 35 6.45 8.44 -4.31
CA TYR A 35 6.73 8.78 -2.91
C TYR A 35 8.19 8.50 -2.54
N ALA A 36 8.78 7.40 -3.02
CA ALA A 36 10.18 7.09 -2.78
C ALA A 36 11.11 8.15 -3.36
N ALA A 37 10.83 8.64 -4.58
CA ALA A 37 11.59 9.75 -5.18
C ALA A 37 11.47 11.04 -4.37
N ARG A 38 10.27 11.34 -3.82
CA ARG A 38 10.07 12.49 -2.93
C ARG A 38 10.86 12.35 -1.62
N PHE A 39 10.83 11.17 -1.01
CA PHE A 39 11.53 10.91 0.24
C PHE A 39 13.06 10.86 0.08
N ALA A 40 13.55 10.40 -1.06
CA ALA A 40 14.98 10.47 -1.40
C ALA A 40 15.52 11.92 -1.37
N ALA A 41 14.69 12.91 -1.69
CA ALA A 41 15.04 14.33 -1.62
C ALA A 41 14.92 14.95 -0.22
N TYR A 42 14.35 14.24 0.76
CA TYR A 42 14.20 14.77 2.13
C TYR A 42 15.52 14.64 2.91
N SER A 43 15.73 15.55 3.87
CA SER A 43 16.73 15.32 4.92
C SER A 43 16.21 14.30 5.93
N ASP A 44 17.11 13.72 6.71
CA ASP A 44 16.77 12.74 7.73
C ASP A 44 15.85 13.32 8.80
N GLU A 45 16.03 14.61 9.16
CA GLU A 45 15.13 15.32 10.10
C GLU A 45 13.72 15.42 9.54
N ARG A 46 13.59 15.75 8.25
CA ARG A 46 12.29 15.85 7.58
C ARG A 46 11.62 14.50 7.45
N LEU A 47 12.40 13.44 7.23
CA LEU A 47 11.91 12.06 7.22
C LEU A 47 11.34 11.69 8.60
N LYS A 48 12.07 11.95 9.68
CA LYS A 48 11.63 11.70 11.07
C LYS A 48 10.35 12.46 11.42
N GLN A 49 10.25 13.74 11.05
CA GLN A 49 9.03 14.53 11.23
C GLN A 49 7.83 13.93 10.48
N THR A 50 8.06 13.37 9.29
CA THR A 50 7.02 12.71 8.48
C THR A 50 6.53 11.43 9.17
N ILE A 51 7.46 10.63 9.71
CA ILE A 51 7.12 9.44 10.51
C ILE A 51 6.28 9.82 11.74
N ASP A 52 6.69 10.84 12.49
CA ASP A 52 5.98 11.31 13.69
C ASP A 52 4.59 11.84 13.38
N HIS A 53 4.43 12.52 12.23
CA HIS A 53 3.13 12.97 11.74
C HIS A 53 2.23 11.77 11.43
N GLU A 54 2.72 10.82 10.63
CA GLU A 54 1.93 9.66 10.22
C GLU A 54 1.49 8.79 11.40
N ARG A 55 2.27 8.70 12.47
CA ARG A 55 1.86 7.97 13.69
C ARG A 55 0.62 8.56 14.36
N LYS A 56 0.39 9.87 14.20
CA LYS A 56 -0.75 10.57 14.79
C LYS A 56 -1.98 10.51 13.90
N VAL A 57 -1.82 10.23 12.60
CA VAL A 57 -2.92 10.13 11.64
C VAL A 57 -3.75 8.88 11.93
N ARG A 58 -5.05 9.08 12.14
CA ARG A 58 -6.03 8.01 12.32
C ARG A 58 -6.69 7.69 10.98
N GLY A 59 -6.77 6.39 10.66
CA GLY A 59 -7.44 5.89 9.46
C GLY A 59 -6.51 5.09 8.55
N TRP A 60 -7.11 4.19 7.78
CA TRP A 60 -6.42 3.36 6.80
C TRP A 60 -7.03 3.61 5.42
N GLY A 61 -6.17 3.78 4.42
CA GLY A 61 -6.55 3.92 3.02
C GLY A 61 -5.45 3.35 2.13
N SER A 62 -5.82 2.93 0.91
CA SER A 62 -4.87 2.34 -0.04
C SER A 62 -3.72 3.30 -0.34
N GLU A 63 -4.04 4.57 -0.58
CA GLU A 63 -3.05 5.63 -0.83
C GLU A 63 -2.06 5.81 0.32
N ARG A 64 -2.57 5.76 1.55
CA ARG A 64 -1.75 5.84 2.75
C ARG A 64 -0.84 4.62 2.89
N SER A 65 -1.31 3.45 2.46
CA SER A 65 -0.49 2.22 2.46
C SER A 65 0.70 2.36 1.51
N TYR A 66 0.50 2.96 0.33
CA TYR A 66 1.56 3.24 -0.64
C TYR A 66 2.58 4.26 -0.09
N PHE A 67 2.09 5.33 0.53
CA PHE A 67 2.94 6.33 1.21
C PHE A 67 3.81 5.70 2.29
N LEU A 68 3.24 4.87 3.18
CA LEU A 68 3.95 4.23 4.28
C LEU A 68 4.96 3.18 3.78
N ALA A 69 4.65 2.46 2.70
CA ALA A 69 5.57 1.52 2.07
C ALA A 69 6.82 2.24 1.55
N ALA A 70 6.65 3.36 0.84
CA ALA A 70 7.75 4.18 0.37
C ALA A 70 8.56 4.80 1.53
N LEU A 71 7.87 5.27 2.59
CA LEU A 71 8.52 5.89 3.74
C LEU A 71 9.40 4.89 4.50
N ARG A 72 8.89 3.68 4.72
CA ARG A 72 9.65 2.57 5.32
C ARG A 72 10.88 2.22 4.46
N GLY A 73 10.69 2.08 3.15
CA GLY A 73 11.80 1.75 2.24
C GLY A 73 12.91 2.79 2.26
N GLU A 74 12.59 4.08 2.39
CA GLU A 74 13.61 5.12 2.52
C GLU A 74 14.29 5.10 3.89
N CYS A 75 13.57 4.82 4.97
CA CYS A 75 14.15 4.67 6.31
C CYS A 75 15.16 3.51 6.36
N GLU A 76 14.82 2.36 5.76
CA GLU A 76 15.68 1.18 5.69
C GLU A 76 16.99 1.47 4.95
N LYS A 77 16.93 2.17 3.82
CA LYS A 77 18.14 2.56 3.05
C LYS A 77 19.09 3.45 3.86
N ARG A 78 18.54 4.32 4.72
CA ARG A 78 19.30 5.29 5.51
C ARG A 78 19.68 4.78 6.89
N GLY A 79 19.22 3.59 7.29
CA GLY A 79 19.40 3.07 8.64
C GLY A 79 18.68 3.89 9.71
N ILE A 80 17.58 4.56 9.35
CA ILE A 80 16.73 5.30 10.29
C ILE A 80 15.71 4.33 10.88
N ASP A 81 15.58 4.33 12.20
CA ASP A 81 14.62 3.48 12.88
C ASP A 81 13.17 3.88 12.53
N TYR A 82 12.44 2.93 11.96
CA TYR A 82 11.03 3.05 11.60
C TYR A 82 10.17 2.33 12.65
N CYS A 83 10.36 2.67 13.94
CA CYS A 83 9.67 2.04 15.07
C CYS A 83 8.72 3.00 15.78
#